data_AF-A0A5C9AAI2-F1
#
_entry.id   AF-A0A5C9AAI2-F1
#
_cell.length_a   1.000
_cell.length_b   1.000
_cell.length_c   1.000
_cell.angle_alpha   90.00
_cell.angle_beta   90.00
_cell.angle_gamma   90.00
#
_symmetry.space_group_name_H-M   'P 1'
#
loop_
_entity.id
_entity.type
_entity.pdbx_description
1 polymer ?
#
loop_
_entity_poly.entity_id
_entity_poly.type
_entity_poly.pdbx_seq_one_letter_code
_entity_poly.pdbx_strand_id
1 'polypeptide(L)'
;TRVNQIKELVSDDFVLLSGDDASALDFMQLGGHGVISVTANVAARDMAQMCKLAAEGHFAEARVINQRLMPLHNKLFVEPNPIPVKWACKELGLVATDTLRLPMTPITDSGRETVRAALKHAGLL
;
A
#
# COMPACT_ATOMS: atom_id res chain seq x y z
N THR A 1 -11.87 18.25 -3.10
CA THR A 1 -11.45 16.98 -2.45
C THR A 1 -10.86 17.29 -1.09
N ARG A 2 -10.74 16.31 -0.18
CA ARG A 2 -10.14 16.52 1.16
C ARG A 2 -8.71 17.09 1.07
N VAL A 3 -7.93 16.69 0.06
CA VAL A 3 -6.60 17.26 -0.23
C VAL A 3 -6.68 18.77 -0.44
N ASN A 4 -7.54 19.24 -1.35
CA ASN A 4 -7.66 20.67 -1.64
C ASN A 4 -8.13 21.48 -0.43
N GLN A 5 -9.09 20.96 0.33
CA GLN A 5 -9.58 21.61 1.56
C GLN A 5 -8.45 21.81 2.58
N ILE A 6 -7.58 20.81 2.74
CA ILE A 6 -6.44 20.93 3.66
C ILE A 6 -5.44 21.95 3.11
N LYS A 7 -5.10 21.89 1.81
CA LYS A 7 -4.16 22.82 1.16
C LYS A 7 -4.59 24.29 1.27
N GLU A 8 -5.89 24.58 1.25
CA GLU A 8 -6.42 25.93 1.44
C GLU A 8 -6.22 26.48 2.87
N LEU A 9 -6.00 25.60 3.85
CA LEU A 9 -5.94 25.95 5.28
C LEU A 9 -4.52 25.88 5.87
N VAL A 10 -3.58 25.28 5.16
CA VAL A 10 -2.19 25.08 5.61
C VAL A 10 -1.22 25.85 4.72
N SER A 11 0.01 26.02 5.20
CA SER A 11 1.10 26.60 4.41
C SER A 11 1.58 25.63 3.32
N ASP A 12 2.20 26.17 2.26
CA ASP A 12 2.68 25.38 1.11
C ASP A 12 3.77 24.35 1.48
N ASP A 13 4.47 24.54 2.60
CA ASP A 13 5.48 23.63 3.13
C ASP A 13 4.89 22.48 3.98
N PHE A 14 3.57 22.47 4.18
CA PHE A 14 2.91 21.42 4.95
C PHE A 14 2.84 20.11 4.17
N VAL A 15 3.46 19.06 4.72
CA VAL A 15 3.54 17.75 4.08
C VAL A 15 2.23 16.99 4.22
N LEU A 16 1.68 16.55 3.09
CA LEU A 16 0.45 15.76 2.99
C LEU A 16 0.76 14.35 2.50
N LEU A 17 0.50 13.35 3.32
CA LEU A 17 0.72 11.93 3.00
C LEU A 17 -0.60 11.17 3.01
N SER A 18 -0.82 10.31 2.02
CA SER A 18 -1.92 9.35 2.04
C SER A 18 -1.66 8.29 3.12
N GLY A 19 -2.71 7.87 3.82
CA GLY A 19 -2.71 6.70 4.69
C GLY A 19 -3.39 5.48 4.06
N ASP A 20 -3.80 5.58 2.81
CA ASP A 20 -4.47 4.53 2.05
C ASP A 20 -3.71 4.27 0.75
N ASP A 21 -3.30 3.02 0.56
CA ASP A 21 -2.50 2.60 -0.59
C ASP A 21 -3.32 2.64 -1.89
N ALA A 22 -4.59 2.24 -1.84
CA ALA A 22 -5.44 2.14 -3.04
C ALA A 22 -5.67 3.50 -3.70
N SER A 23 -5.83 4.56 -2.89
CA SER A 23 -6.00 5.94 -3.37
C SER A 23 -4.70 6.75 -3.41
N ALA A 24 -3.54 6.18 -3.06
CA ALA A 24 -2.27 6.90 -2.94
C ALA A 24 -1.86 7.64 -4.21
N LEU A 25 -1.98 7.00 -5.38
CA LEU A 25 -1.61 7.63 -6.65
C LEU A 25 -2.50 8.82 -6.99
N ASP A 26 -3.81 8.68 -6.81
CA ASP A 26 -4.77 9.76 -7.06
C ASP A 26 -4.59 10.90 -6.05
N PHE A 27 -4.26 10.57 -4.80
CA PHE A 27 -3.92 11.54 -3.77
C PHE A 27 -2.70 12.38 -4.17
N MET A 28 -1.64 11.74 -4.68
CA MET A 28 -0.47 12.45 -5.20
C MET A 28 -0.82 13.29 -6.44
N GLN A 29 -1.68 12.78 -7.33
CA GLN A 29 -2.15 13.53 -8.50
C GLN A 29 -2.90 14.82 -8.13
N LEU A 30 -3.56 14.85 -6.97
CA LEU A 30 -4.24 16.03 -6.42
C LEU A 30 -3.31 16.98 -5.64
N GLY A 31 -2.01 16.73 -5.63
CA GLY A 31 -1.01 17.55 -4.94
C GLY A 31 -0.65 17.08 -3.54
N GLY A 32 -0.89 15.81 -3.23
CA GLY A 32 -0.27 15.13 -2.09
C GLY A 32 1.21 14.81 -2.33
N HIS A 33 1.96 14.60 -1.26
CA HIS A 33 3.42 14.47 -1.30
C HIS A 33 3.91 13.00 -1.25
N GLY A 34 3.03 12.05 -0.95
CA GLY A 34 3.41 10.64 -0.85
C GLY A 34 2.39 9.80 -0.11
N VAL A 35 2.84 8.66 0.40
CA VAL A 35 2.01 7.67 1.12
C VAL A 35 2.80 7.06 2.28
N ILE A 36 2.13 6.86 3.41
CA ILE A 36 2.57 5.97 4.49
C ILE A 36 1.87 4.63 4.25
N SER A 37 2.64 3.64 3.80
CA SER A 37 2.11 2.48 3.10
C SER A 37 2.16 1.17 3.89
N VAL A 38 1.10 0.37 3.78
CA VAL A 38 1.10 -1.03 4.23
C VAL A 38 1.74 -1.92 3.16
N THR A 39 1.36 -1.72 1.90
CA THR A 39 1.84 -2.49 0.73
C THR A 39 3.36 -2.40 0.56
N ALA A 40 3.98 -1.28 0.95
CA ALA A 40 5.43 -1.12 0.92
C ALA A 40 6.20 -2.16 1.76
N ASN A 41 5.58 -2.82 2.75
CA ASN A 41 6.24 -3.90 3.51
C ASN A 41 6.59 -5.12 2.64
N VAL A 42 5.84 -5.35 1.55
CA VAL A 42 6.02 -6.50 0.64
C VAL A 42 6.43 -6.10 -0.77
N ALA A 43 6.12 -4.86 -1.18
CA ALA A 43 6.37 -4.34 -2.53
C ALA A 43 7.15 -3.01 -2.52
N ALA A 44 8.11 -2.84 -1.60
CA ALA A 44 8.83 -1.58 -1.36
C ALA A 44 9.37 -0.91 -2.63
N ARG A 45 10.05 -1.67 -3.49
CA ARG A 45 10.64 -1.17 -4.75
C ARG A 45 9.58 -0.55 -5.66
N ASP A 46 8.48 -1.26 -5.84
CA ASP A 46 7.43 -0.85 -6.78
C ASP A 46 6.66 0.34 -6.22
N MET A 47 6.36 0.35 -4.91
CA MET A 47 5.75 1.52 -4.24
C MET A 47 6.64 2.77 -4.34
N ALA A 48 7.95 2.62 -4.10
CA ALA A 48 8.89 3.72 -4.22
C ALA A 48 8.97 4.26 -5.65
N GLN A 49 9.01 3.37 -6.65
CA GLN A 49 9.03 3.76 -8.05
C GLN A 49 7.72 4.46 -8.46
N MET A 50 6.57 3.96 -8.02
CA MET A 50 5.27 4.59 -8.27
C MET A 50 5.23 6.02 -7.70
N CYS A 51 5.64 6.20 -6.44
CA CYS A 51 5.67 7.53 -5.81
C CYS A 51 6.67 8.46 -6.48
N LYS A 52 7.85 7.96 -6.87
CA LYS A 52 8.84 8.75 -7.62
C LYS A 52 8.26 9.26 -8.94
N LEU A 53 7.67 8.38 -9.74
CA LEU A 53 7.04 8.74 -11.02
C LEU A 53 5.91 9.76 -10.82
N ALA A 54 5.08 9.57 -9.80
CA ALA A 54 4.00 10.51 -9.47
C ALA A 54 4.54 11.89 -9.07
N ALA A 55 5.62 11.96 -8.27
CA ALA A 55 6.26 13.21 -7.87
C ALA A 55 6.91 13.94 -9.06
N GLU A 56 7.38 13.20 -10.06
CA GLU A 56 7.94 13.73 -11.32
C GLU A 56 6.85 14.07 -12.36
N GLY A 57 5.57 13.82 -12.07
CA GLY A 57 4.45 14.08 -12.99
C GLY A 57 4.19 12.97 -14.02
N HIS A 58 4.92 11.86 -13.98
CA HIS A 58 4.80 10.70 -14.87
C HIS A 58 3.65 9.76 -14.47
N PHE A 59 2.42 10.29 -14.41
CA PHE A 59 1.25 9.56 -13.89
C PHE A 59 0.82 8.34 -14.73
N ALA A 60 1.07 8.35 -16.05
CA ALA A 60 0.73 7.21 -16.90
C ALA A 60 1.55 5.97 -16.53
N GLU A 61 2.87 6.14 -16.34
CA GLU A 61 3.78 5.08 -15.93
C GLU A 61 3.52 4.64 -14.48
N ALA A 62 3.29 5.61 -13.57
CA ALA A 62 2.92 5.30 -12.19
C ALA A 62 1.63 4.46 -12.12
N ARG A 63 0.65 4.73 -13.00
CA ARG A 63 -0.62 3.99 -13.05
C ARG A 63 -0.44 2.53 -13.46
N VAL A 64 0.55 2.21 -14.32
CA VAL A 64 0.85 0.81 -14.67
C VAL A 64 1.30 0.03 -13.42
N ILE A 65 2.17 0.62 -12.61
CA ILE A 65 2.61 0.01 -11.35
C ILE A 65 1.43 -0.11 -10.37
N ASN A 66 0.67 0.97 -10.19
CA ASN A 66 -0.48 0.99 -9.28
C ASN A 66 -1.53 -0.06 -9.65
N GLN A 67 -1.82 -0.24 -10.95
CA GLN A 67 -2.77 -1.26 -11.42
C GLN A 67 -2.31 -2.68 -11.08
N ARG A 68 -1.02 -2.98 -11.27
CA ARG A 68 -0.45 -4.27 -10.89
C ARG A 68 -0.50 -4.51 -9.37
N LEU A 69 -0.30 -3.46 -8.58
CA LEU A 69 -0.35 -3.55 -7.11
C LEU A 69 -1.77 -3.43 -6.52
N MET A 70 -2.77 -3.02 -7.30
CA MET A 70 -4.13 -2.76 -6.82
C MET A 70 -4.76 -3.96 -6.09
N PRO A 71 -4.58 -5.23 -6.52
CA PRO A 71 -5.04 -6.36 -5.73
C PRO A 71 -4.38 -6.43 -4.35
N LEU A 72 -3.09 -6.10 -4.21
CA LEU A 72 -2.44 -6.04 -2.89
C LEU A 72 -2.99 -4.90 -2.03
N HIS A 73 -3.12 -3.70 -2.59
CA HIS A 73 -3.68 -2.54 -1.87
C HIS A 73 -5.02 -2.86 -1.22
N ASN A 74 -5.86 -3.65 -1.90
CA ASN A 74 -7.17 -4.05 -1.38
C ASN A 74 -7.08 -5.28 -0.46
N LYS A 75 -6.34 -6.32 -0.87
CA LYS A 75 -6.39 -7.64 -0.20
C LYS A 75 -5.53 -7.72 1.05
N LEU A 76 -4.59 -6.80 1.26
CA LEU A 76 -3.91 -6.66 2.55
C LEU A 76 -4.83 -6.16 3.68
N PHE A 77 -6.08 -5.82 3.37
CA PHE A 77 -7.13 -5.41 4.32
C PHE A 77 -8.35 -6.36 4.31
N VAL A 78 -8.20 -7.60 3.78
CA VAL A 78 -9.26 -8.63 3.86
C VAL A 78 -9.60 -9.00 5.31
N GLU A 79 -8.63 -8.81 6.21
CA GLU A 79 -8.77 -8.85 7.67
C GLU A 79 -8.05 -7.63 8.27
N PRO A 80 -8.27 -7.27 9.55
CA PRO A 80 -7.67 -6.08 10.16
C PRO A 80 -6.13 -6.04 10.02
N ASN A 81 -5.60 -4.93 9.50
CA ASN A 81 -4.16 -4.67 9.47
C ASN A 81 -3.60 -4.65 10.92
N PRO A 82 -2.47 -5.34 11.23
CA PRO A 82 -1.49 -5.92 10.30
C PRO A 82 -1.58 -7.43 10.07
N ILE A 83 -2.74 -8.06 10.30
CA ILE A 83 -2.90 -9.52 10.15
C ILE A 83 -2.45 -10.02 8.77
N PRO A 84 -2.96 -9.46 7.64
CA PRO A 84 -2.61 -9.98 6.32
C PRO A 84 -1.19 -9.66 5.87
N VAL A 85 -0.72 -8.43 6.10
CA VAL A 85 0.61 -8.02 5.68
C VAL A 85 1.70 -8.78 6.44
N LYS A 86 1.49 -9.08 7.73
CA LYS A 86 2.47 -9.83 8.50
C LYS A 86 2.58 -11.29 8.05
N TRP A 87 1.45 -11.90 7.69
CA TRP A 87 1.44 -13.21 7.04
C TRP A 87 2.16 -13.16 5.68
N ALA A 88 1.87 -12.16 4.84
CA ALA A 88 2.51 -11.99 3.54
C ALA A 88 4.04 -11.84 3.66
N CYS A 89 4.53 -11.07 4.63
CA CYS A 89 5.96 -10.94 4.89
C CYS A 89 6.62 -12.29 5.23
N LYS A 90 5.94 -13.15 5.99
CA LYS A 90 6.43 -14.51 6.28
C LYS A 90 6.40 -15.39 5.04
N GLU A 91 5.31 -15.35 4.26
CA GLU A 91 5.17 -16.12 3.02
C GLU A 91 6.29 -15.78 2.01
N LEU A 92 6.70 -14.51 1.96
CA LEU A 92 7.81 -14.03 1.13
C LEU A 92 9.21 -14.27 1.75
N GLY A 93 9.29 -14.88 2.94
CA GLY A 93 10.55 -15.13 3.63
C GLY A 93 11.24 -13.88 4.20
N LEU A 94 10.54 -12.75 4.31
CA LEU A 94 11.09 -11.50 4.86
C LEU A 94 11.19 -11.54 6.39
N VAL A 95 10.36 -12.34 7.05
CA VAL A 95 10.36 -12.57 8.50
C VAL A 95 10.19 -14.05 8.81
N ALA A 96 10.73 -14.51 9.94
CA ALA A 96 10.63 -15.92 10.34
C ALA A 96 9.22 -16.32 10.81
N THR A 97 8.48 -15.40 11.43
CA THR A 97 7.14 -15.66 11.98
C THR A 97 6.17 -14.53 11.70
N ASP A 98 4.90 -14.89 11.54
CA ASP A 98 3.75 -14.00 11.39
C ASP A 98 3.02 -13.78 12.72
N THR A 99 3.63 -14.17 13.84
CA THR A 99 3.03 -14.11 15.18
C THR A 99 2.63 -12.68 15.53
N LEU A 100 1.39 -12.51 15.98
CA LEU A 100 0.84 -11.24 16.44
C LEU A 100 0.60 -11.27 17.95
N ARG A 101 0.58 -10.09 18.57
CA ARG A 101 0.19 -9.95 19.98
C ARG A 101 -1.32 -9.82 20.06
N LEU A 102 -1.93 -10.44 21.06
CA LEU A 102 -3.34 -10.23 21.37
C LEU A 102 -3.66 -8.73 21.54
N PRO A 103 -4.85 -8.27 21.11
CA PRO A 103 -6.01 -9.06 20.69
C PRO A 103 -5.99 -9.55 19.23
N MET A 104 -4.92 -9.29 18.47
CA MET A 104 -4.82 -9.76 17.09
C MET A 104 -4.64 -11.28 17.02
N THR A 105 -5.25 -11.90 16.01
CA THR A 105 -5.23 -13.34 15.77
C THR A 105 -4.45 -13.68 14.50
N PRO A 106 -4.00 -14.93 14.32
CA PRO A 106 -3.48 -15.38 13.03
C PRO A 106 -4.52 -15.21 11.92
N ILE A 107 -4.05 -14.98 10.69
CA ILE A 107 -4.91 -14.89 9.51
C ILE A 107 -5.65 -16.20 9.26
N THR A 108 -6.90 -16.11 8.83
CA THR A 108 -7.72 -17.27 8.44
C THR A 108 -7.22 -17.92 7.16
N ASP A 109 -7.54 -19.19 6.93
CA ASP A 109 -7.10 -19.89 5.70
C ASP A 109 -7.65 -19.24 4.42
N SER A 110 -8.90 -18.77 4.44
CA SER A 110 -9.49 -17.99 3.34
C SER A 110 -8.75 -16.66 3.10
N GLY A 111 -8.36 -15.98 4.18
CA GLY A 111 -7.51 -14.79 4.11
C GLY A 111 -6.15 -15.08 3.46
N ARG A 112 -5.50 -16.20 3.83
CA ARG A 112 -4.21 -16.63 3.23
C ARG A 112 -4.35 -16.86 1.73
N GLU A 113 -5.37 -17.58 1.29
CA GLU A 113 -5.63 -17.83 -0.13
C GLU A 113 -5.83 -16.52 -0.91
N THR A 114 -6.62 -15.61 -0.34
CA THR A 114 -6.89 -14.29 -0.92
C THR A 114 -5.61 -13.46 -1.08
N VAL A 115 -4.79 -13.38 -0.04
CA VAL A 115 -3.54 -12.60 -0.06
C VAL A 115 -2.51 -13.27 -0.98
N ARG A 116 -2.40 -14.59 -0.97
CA ARG A 116 -1.51 -15.34 -1.87
C ARG A 116 -1.82 -15.08 -3.34
N ALA A 117 -3.10 -15.06 -3.71
CA ALA A 117 -3.50 -14.74 -5.07
C ALA A 117 -3.10 -13.32 -5.48
N ALA A 118 -3.25 -12.34 -4.56
CA ALA A 118 -2.82 -10.96 -4.80
C ALA A 118 -1.29 -10.82 -4.94
N LEU A 119 -0.51 -11.53 -4.12
CA LEU A 119 0.96 -11.57 -4.22
C LEU A 119 1.43 -12.13 -5.57
N LYS A 120 0.82 -13.23 -6.04
CA LYS A 120 1.10 -13.81 -7.37
C LYS A 120 0.77 -12.84 -8.50
N HIS A 121 -0.40 -12.18 -8.43
CA HIS A 121 -0.78 -11.17 -9.42
C HIS A 121 0.22 -10.01 -9.47
N ALA A 122 0.71 -9.58 -8.31
CA ALA A 122 1.72 -8.52 -8.22
C ALA A 122 3.13 -8.97 -8.69
N GLY A 123 3.34 -10.26 -8.96
CA GLY A 123 4.63 -10.82 -9.36
C GLY A 123 5.64 -10.91 -8.22
N LEU A 124 5.17 -11.09 -6.98
CA LEU A 124 6.01 -11.22 -5.79
C LEU A 124 6.18 -12.67 -5.30
N LEU A 125 5.35 -13.59 -5.80
CA LEU A 125 5.39 -15.04 -5.54
C LEU A 125 5.47 -15.83 -6.84
#